data_AF-A0AAU0T0H1-F1
#
_entry.id   AF-A0AAU0T0H1-F1
#
_cell.length_a   1.000
_cell.length_b   1.000
_cell.length_c   1.000
_cell.angle_alpha   90.00
_cell.angle_beta   90.00
_cell.angle_gamma   90.00
#
_symmetry.space_group_name_H-M   'P 1'
#
loop_
_entity.id
_entity.type
_entity.pdbx_description
1 polymer ?
#
loop_
_entity_poly.entity_id
_entity_poly.type
_entity_poly.pdbx_seq_one_letter_code
_entity_poly.pdbx_strand_id
1 'polypeptide(L)'
;MSLGTADKIFLGVTLVDFAGIFVCYGFGLRLAYTKMDLMLAHLSNCPAIKIRAFLINTGPWGRMHVLAVITGLMVTPKIFLRDGGASAEDLNNFPDDIKRKLTMLFWANGGLLLVMLGLFLVIKVGLV
;
A
#
# COMPACT_ATOMS: atom_id res chain seq x y z
N MET A 1 -25.60 -22.62 21.16
CA MET A 1 -25.93 -21.97 19.88
C MET A 1 -24.99 -22.52 18.83
N SER A 2 -25.49 -23.27 17.85
CA SER A 2 -24.65 -23.68 16.70
C SER A 2 -24.56 -22.50 15.75
N LEU A 3 -23.34 -22.04 15.45
CA LEU A 3 -23.09 -21.07 14.38
C LEU A 3 -23.71 -21.57 13.07
N GLY A 4 -24.49 -20.72 12.41
CA GLY A 4 -25.04 -21.01 11.10
C GLY A 4 -23.91 -21.20 10.08
N THR A 5 -24.23 -21.81 8.94
CA THR A 5 -23.25 -21.97 7.85
C THR A 5 -22.72 -20.61 7.37
N ALA A 6 -23.58 -19.57 7.37
CA ALA A 6 -23.20 -18.20 7.04
C ALA A 6 -22.17 -17.61 8.01
N ASP A 7 -22.36 -17.77 9.32
CA ASP A 7 -21.43 -17.26 10.34
C ASP A 7 -20.03 -17.89 10.21
N LYS A 8 -19.97 -19.18 9.91
CA LYS A 8 -18.69 -19.89 9.71
C LYS A 8 -17.94 -19.38 8.49
N ILE A 9 -18.66 -19.11 7.39
CA ILE A 9 -18.08 -18.52 6.18
C ILE A 9 -17.58 -17.10 6.49
N PHE A 10 -18.40 -16.29 7.17
CA PHE A 10 -18.04 -14.93 7.55
C PHE A 10 -16.77 -14.88 8.40
N LEU A 11 -16.68 -15.73 9.43
CA LEU A 11 -15.49 -15.85 10.28
C LEU A 11 -14.26 -16.29 9.47
N GLY A 12 -14.43 -17.27 8.58
CA GLY A 12 -13.35 -17.74 7.71
C GLY A 12 -12.82 -16.65 6.79
N VAL A 13 -13.70 -15.93 6.11
CA VAL A 13 -13.32 -14.83 5.20
C VAL A 13 -12.63 -13.71 5.97
N THR A 14 -13.17 -13.31 7.13
CA THR A 14 -12.57 -12.27 7.97
C THR A 14 -11.17 -12.65 8.46
N LEU A 15 -10.96 -13.91 8.85
CA LEU A 15 -9.66 -14.40 9.32
C LEU A 15 -8.63 -14.40 8.18
N VAL A 16 -9.01 -14.86 7.00
CA VAL A 16 -8.16 -14.88 5.81
C VAL A 16 -7.80 -13.46 5.37
N ASP A 17 -8.77 -12.56 5.36
CA ASP A 17 -8.58 -11.14 5.02
C ASP A 17 -7.60 -10.49 6.00
N PHE A 18 -7.81 -10.68 7.31
CA PHE A 18 -6.90 -10.17 8.34
C PHE A 18 -5.48 -10.72 8.17
N ALA A 19 -5.31 -12.02 7.97
CA ALA A 19 -4.00 -12.61 7.69
C ALA A 19 -3.35 -12.02 6.42
N GLY A 20 -4.13 -11.81 5.37
CA GLY A 20 -3.69 -11.19 4.12
C GLY A 20 -3.13 -9.77 4.32
N ILE A 21 -3.81 -8.96 5.13
CA ILE A 21 -3.35 -7.59 5.47
C ILE A 21 -1.99 -7.64 6.17
N PHE A 22 -1.82 -8.53 7.16
CA PHE A 22 -0.53 -8.68 7.87
C PHE A 22 0.61 -9.10 6.94
N VAL A 23 0.34 -10.02 6.01
CA VAL A 23 1.33 -10.45 5.01
C VAL A 23 1.71 -9.29 4.08
N CYS A 24 0.73 -8.53 3.59
CA CYS A 24 0.98 -7.35 2.76
C CYS A 24 1.79 -6.28 3.50
N TYR A 25 1.46 -6.06 4.77
CA TYR A 25 2.18 -5.12 5.63
C TYR A 25 3.63 -5.56 5.87
N GLY A 26 3.84 -6.84 6.16
CA GLY A 26 5.17 -7.41 6.35
C GLY A 26 6.03 -7.34 5.09
N PHE A 27 5.46 -7.63 3.92
CA PHE A 27 6.15 -7.51 2.65
C PHE A 27 6.47 -6.06 2.30
N GLY A 28 5.52 -5.14 2.53
CA GLY A 28 5.74 -3.69 2.40
C GLY A 28 6.87 -3.21 3.31
N LEU A 29 6.88 -3.64 4.57
CA LEU A 29 7.93 -3.28 5.52
C LEU A 29 9.29 -3.81 5.08
N ARG A 30 9.37 -5.09 4.66
CA ARG A 30 10.61 -5.66 4.12
C ARG A 30 11.11 -4.86 2.92
N LEU A 31 10.22 -4.45 2.02
CA LEU A 31 10.57 -3.64 0.86
C LEU A 31 11.06 -2.25 1.28
N ALA A 32 10.41 -1.63 2.26
CA ALA A 32 10.82 -0.35 2.85
C ALA A 32 12.15 -0.41 3.60
N TYR A 33 12.58 -1.58 4.09
CA TYR A 33 13.89 -1.72 4.73
C TYR A 33 15.01 -2.09 3.75
N THR A 34 14.70 -2.78 2.66
CA THR A 34 15.72 -3.33 1.74
C THR A 34 15.92 -2.52 0.47
N LYS A 35 14.91 -1.78 0.03
CA LYS A 35 14.91 -1.09 -1.27
C LYS A 35 14.59 0.40 -1.18
N MET A 36 14.34 0.93 0.01
CA MET A 36 13.99 2.34 0.19
C MET A 36 15.10 3.29 -0.26
N ASP A 37 16.35 3.05 0.13
CA ASP A 37 17.47 3.90 -0.30
C ASP A 37 17.62 3.93 -1.82
N LEU A 38 17.39 2.78 -2.48
CA LEU A 38 17.42 2.69 -3.94
C LEU A 38 16.26 3.48 -4.57
N MET A 39 15.06 3.41 -4.02
CA MET A 39 13.92 4.20 -4.52
C MET A 39 14.20 5.69 -4.39
N LEU A 40 14.70 6.14 -3.24
CA LEU A 40 14.99 7.55 -2.98
C LEU A 40 16.10 8.10 -3.86
N ALA A 41 17.11 7.29 -4.17
CA ALA A 41 18.17 7.68 -5.11
C ALA A 41 17.60 8.01 -6.50
N HIS A 42 16.64 7.21 -6.99
CA HIS A 42 15.98 7.44 -8.27
C HIS A 42 14.96 8.58 -8.22
N LEU A 43 14.42 8.90 -7.04
CA LEU A 43 13.42 9.95 -6.81
C LEU A 43 14.05 11.24 -6.22
N SER A 44 15.35 11.41 -6.42
CA SER A 44 16.14 12.47 -5.79
C SER A 44 15.83 13.87 -6.32
N ASN A 45 15.14 14.02 -7.45
CA ASN A 45 14.67 15.31 -7.95
C ASN A 45 13.20 15.59 -7.60
N CYS A 46 12.47 14.64 -7.01
CA CYS A 46 11.06 14.80 -6.67
C CYS A 46 10.85 15.59 -5.35
N PRO A 47 10.21 16.78 -5.38
CA PRO A 47 9.93 17.58 -4.18
C PRO A 47 9.07 16.85 -3.15
N ALA A 48 8.08 16.06 -3.61
CA ALA A 48 7.20 15.29 -2.73
C ALA A 48 7.95 14.28 -1.85
N ILE A 49 9.11 13.81 -2.32
CA ILE A 49 9.97 12.86 -1.63
C ILE A 49 10.93 13.61 -0.71
N LYS A 50 11.57 14.70 -1.17
CA LYS A 50 12.49 15.52 -0.36
C LYS A 50 11.87 16.02 0.94
N ILE A 51 10.63 16.52 0.87
CA ILE A 51 9.90 17.02 2.05
C ILE A 51 9.66 15.89 3.07
N ARG A 52 9.54 14.64 2.60
CA ARG A 52 9.19 13.47 3.42
C ARG A 52 10.38 12.55 3.69
N ALA A 53 11.58 12.88 3.20
CA ALA A 53 12.79 12.09 3.43
C ALA A 53 13.16 12.04 4.93
N PHE A 54 12.84 13.09 5.69
CA PHE A 54 13.02 13.09 7.15
C PHE A 54 12.23 11.97 7.85
N LEU A 55 11.08 11.55 7.30
CA LEU A 55 10.22 10.52 7.89
C LEU A 55 10.84 9.12 7.86
N ILE A 56 11.88 8.89 7.05
CA ILE A 56 12.55 7.58 6.95
C ILE A 56 13.26 7.22 8.26
N ASN A 57 13.74 8.25 8.98
CA ASN A 57 14.45 8.11 10.24
C ASN A 57 13.50 8.00 11.45
N THR A 58 12.20 8.18 11.24
CA THR A 58 11.18 8.13 12.31
C THR A 58 10.71 6.70 12.62
N GLY A 59 11.50 5.69 12.25
CA GLY A 59 11.24 4.27 12.53
C GLY A 59 10.36 3.56 11.49
N PRO A 60 9.83 2.37 11.84
CA PRO A 60 9.09 1.50 10.92
C PRO A 60 7.89 2.18 10.24
N TRP A 61 7.14 2.97 11.01
CA TRP A 61 5.94 3.67 10.54
C TRP A 61 6.26 4.78 9.54
N GLY A 62 7.32 5.54 9.78
CA GLY A 62 7.75 6.60 8.86
C GLY A 62 8.23 6.06 7.53
N ARG A 63 8.96 4.93 7.54
CA ARG A 63 9.37 4.21 6.32
C ARG A 63 8.18 3.68 5.52
N MET A 64 7.17 3.12 6.19
CA MET A 64 5.95 2.66 5.53
C MET A 64 5.18 3.83 4.90
N HIS A 65 5.11 4.98 5.58
CA HIS A 65 4.46 6.16 5.03
C HIS A 65 5.15 6.68 3.77
N VAL A 66 6.49 6.75 3.79
CA VAL A 66 7.27 7.15 2.62
C VAL A 66 7.07 6.15 1.47
N LEU A 67 7.05 4.85 1.77
CA LEU A 67 6.75 3.81 0.77
C LEU A 67 5.36 4.00 0.15
N ALA A 68 4.36 4.33 0.97
CA ALA A 68 3.00 4.59 0.50
C ALA A 68 2.95 5.81 -0.44
N VAL A 69 3.70 6.87 -0.13
CA VAL A 69 3.82 8.05 -0.99
C VAL A 69 4.50 7.72 -2.32
N ILE A 70 5.62 6.97 -2.28
CA ILE A 70 6.31 6.49 -3.49
C ILE A 70 5.36 5.65 -4.35
N THR A 71 4.62 4.75 -3.71
CA THR A 71 3.62 3.90 -4.38
C THR A 71 2.52 4.74 -5.02
N GLY A 72 2.03 5.75 -4.32
CA GLY A 72 1.06 6.71 -4.85
C GLY A 72 1.59 7.45 -6.09
N LEU A 73 2.85 7.89 -6.05
CA LEU A 73 3.52 8.53 -7.20
C LEU A 73 3.51 7.62 -8.44
N MET A 74 3.68 6.32 -8.24
CA MET A 74 3.75 5.34 -9.32
C MET A 74 2.38 4.94 -9.87
N VAL A 75 1.36 4.85 -9.00
CA VAL A 75 0.00 4.45 -9.41
C VAL A 75 -0.76 5.62 -10.04
N THR A 76 -0.58 6.84 -9.52
CA THR A 76 -1.26 8.05 -10.00
C THR A 76 -0.29 9.16 -10.40
N PRO A 77 0.63 8.90 -11.35
CA PRO A 77 1.70 9.84 -11.70
C PRO A 77 1.19 11.18 -12.21
N LYS A 78 0.07 11.17 -12.93
CA LYS A 78 -0.56 12.37 -13.50
C LYS A 78 -0.94 13.42 -12.44
N ILE A 79 -1.30 12.99 -11.23
CA ILE A 79 -1.68 13.91 -10.15
C ILE A 79 -0.43 14.65 -9.64
N PHE A 80 0.62 13.89 -9.34
CA PHE A 80 1.86 14.46 -8.81
C PHE A 80 2.67 15.25 -9.84
N LEU A 81 2.57 14.90 -11.13
CA LEU A 81 3.13 15.70 -12.21
C LEU A 81 2.39 17.03 -12.39
N ARG A 82 1.07 17.05 -12.23
CA ARG A 82 0.26 18.28 -12.33
C ARG A 82 0.54 19.25 -11.20
N ASP A 83 0.79 18.73 -10.00
CA ASP A 83 1.06 19.54 -8.81
C ASP A 83 2.55 19.93 -8.67
N GLY A 84 3.40 19.59 -9.66
CA GLY A 84 4.85 19.85 -9.63
C GLY A 84 5.61 19.06 -8.56
N GLY A 85 4.97 18.07 -7.95
CA GLY A 85 5.52 17.25 -6.86
C GLY A 85 6.37 16.06 -7.34
N ALA A 86 6.32 15.73 -8.63
CA ALA A 86 7.10 14.66 -9.26
C ALA A 86 7.88 15.14 -10.50
N SER A 87 9.06 14.57 -10.72
CA SER A 87 9.82 14.71 -11.97
C SER A 87 9.46 13.57 -12.92
N ALA A 88 9.07 13.88 -14.16
CA ALA A 88 8.76 12.87 -15.17
C ALA A 88 9.98 12.01 -15.53
N GLU A 89 11.18 12.58 -15.44
CA GLU A 89 12.43 11.89 -15.76
C GLU A 89 12.80 10.86 -14.69
N ASP A 90 12.70 11.22 -13.40
CA ASP A 90 12.87 10.30 -12.28
C ASP A 90 11.87 9.14 -12.35
N LEU A 91 10.65 9.42 -12.80
CA LEU A 91 9.58 8.43 -12.88
C LEU A 91 9.78 7.44 -14.04
N ASN A 92 10.33 7.91 -15.16
CA ASN A 92 10.66 7.08 -16.32
C ASN A 92 11.91 6.22 -16.08
N ASN A 93 12.87 6.72 -15.30
CA ASN A 93 14.08 5.98 -14.92
C ASN A 93 13.86 5.04 -13.72
N PHE A 94 12.65 4.99 -13.15
CA PHE A 94 12.38 4.18 -11.98
C PHE A 94 12.37 2.68 -12.32
N PRO A 95 13.04 1.81 -11.53
CA PRO A 95 13.15 0.39 -11.83
C PRO A 95 11.79 -0.32 -11.87
N ASP A 96 11.49 -0.91 -13.02
CA ASP A 96 10.21 -1.59 -13.30
C ASP A 96 9.91 -2.75 -12.33
N ASP A 97 10.95 -3.46 -11.88
CA ASP A 97 10.78 -4.57 -10.93
C ASP A 97 10.25 -4.10 -9.57
N ILE A 98 10.66 -2.90 -9.13
CA ILE A 98 10.19 -2.32 -7.88
C ILE A 98 8.80 -1.73 -8.10
N LYS A 99 8.61 -1.01 -9.21
CA LYS A 99 7.31 -0.44 -9.60
C LYS A 99 6.23 -1.50 -9.60
N ARG A 100 6.46 -2.63 -10.27
CA ARG A 100 5.51 -3.75 -10.34
C ARG A 100 5.17 -4.30 -8.94
N LYS A 101 6.15 -4.45 -8.05
CA LYS A 101 5.92 -4.91 -6.67
C LYS A 101 5.08 -3.92 -5.87
N LEU A 102 5.35 -2.62 -5.98
CA LEU A 102 4.58 -1.57 -5.31
C LEU A 102 3.14 -1.52 -5.84
N THR A 103 2.96 -1.59 -7.16
CA THR A 103 1.64 -1.64 -7.79
C THR A 103 0.86 -2.89 -7.34
N MET A 104 1.49 -4.06 -7.33
CA MET A 104 0.87 -5.30 -6.82
C MET A 104 0.43 -5.16 -5.36
N LEU A 105 1.29 -4.60 -4.49
CA LEU A 105 0.93 -4.35 -3.09
C LEU A 105 -0.22 -3.36 -2.95
N PHE A 106 -0.25 -2.30 -3.76
CA PHE A 106 -1.33 -1.32 -3.75
C PHE A 106 -2.67 -1.95 -4.12
N TRP A 107 -2.71 -2.72 -5.21
CA TRP A 107 -3.93 -3.41 -5.63
C TRP A 107 -4.34 -4.52 -4.66
N ALA A 108 -3.38 -5.26 -4.08
CA ALA A 108 -3.67 -6.28 -3.08
C ALA A 108 -4.28 -5.66 -1.81
N ASN A 109 -3.68 -4.59 -1.28
CA ASN A 109 -4.23 -3.85 -0.14
C ASN A 109 -5.59 -3.23 -0.49
N GLY A 110 -5.76 -2.65 -1.68
CA GLY A 110 -7.05 -2.12 -2.13
C GLY A 110 -8.14 -3.19 -2.22
N GLY A 111 -7.79 -4.39 -2.70
CA GLY A 111 -8.68 -5.54 -2.76
C GLY A 111 -9.11 -6.03 -1.38
N LEU A 112 -8.16 -6.18 -0.44
CA LEU A 112 -8.45 -6.54 0.95
C LEU A 112 -9.35 -5.50 1.63
N LEU A 113 -9.08 -4.21 1.44
CA LEU A 113 -9.95 -3.14 1.96
C LEU A 113 -11.37 -3.20 1.37
N LEU A 114 -11.50 -3.54 0.09
CA LEU A 114 -12.81 -3.71 -0.54
C LEU A 114 -13.56 -4.92 0.04
N VAL A 115 -12.86 -6.02 0.33
CA VAL A 115 -13.43 -7.19 1.01
C VAL A 115 -13.91 -6.81 2.41
N MET A 116 -13.09 -6.11 3.20
CA MET A 116 -13.52 -5.59 4.51
C MET A 116 -14.76 -4.71 4.43
N LEU A 117 -14.82 -3.78 3.46
CA LEU A 117 -16.00 -2.94 3.25
C LEU A 117 -17.23 -3.76 2.87
N GLY A 118 -17.07 -4.77 2.01
CA GLY A 118 -18.13 -5.71 1.66
C GLY A 118 -18.68 -6.45 2.89
N LEU A 119 -17.79 -6.98 3.74
CA LEU A 119 -18.18 -7.64 4.99
C LEU A 119 -18.92 -6.69 5.94
N PHE A 120 -18.46 -5.45 6.06
CA PHE A 120 -19.14 -4.43 6.86
C PHE A 120 -20.55 -4.13 6.35
N LEU A 121 -20.73 -4.03 5.03
CA LEU A 121 -22.05 -3.83 4.43
C LEU A 121 -22.98 -5.02 4.65
N VAL A 122 -22.47 -6.25 4.55
CA VAL A 122 -23.25 -7.48 4.84
C VAL A 122 -23.79 -7.46 6.26
N ILE A 123 -22.96 -7.11 7.26
CA ILE A 123 -23.40 -6.96 8.65
C ILE A 123 -24.45 -5.84 8.76
N LYS A 124 -24.19 -4.68 8.16
CA LYS A 124 -25.09 -3.51 8.27
C LYS A 124 -26.48 -3.78 7.67
N VAL A 125 -26.53 -4.56 6.59
CA VAL A 125 -27.79 -4.94 5.93
C VAL A 125 -28.52 -6.06 6.70
N GLY A 126 -27.89 -6.67 7.72
CA GLY A 126 -28.48 -7.73 8.53
C GLY A 126 -28.57 -9.06 7.77
N LEU A 127 -27.68 -9.28 6.80
CA LEU A 127 -27.56 -10.54 6.06
C LEU A 127 -26.91 -11.65 6.89
N VAL A 128 -26.21 -11.28 7.97
CA VAL A 128 -25.58 -12.11 9.00
C VAL A 128 -25.80 -11.43 10.34
#